data_AF-R5CNE7-F1
#
_entry.id   AF-R5CNE7-F1
#
_cell.length_a   1.000
_cell.length_b   1.000
_cell.length_c   1.000
_cell.angle_alpha   90.00
_cell.angle_beta   90.00
_cell.angle_gamma   90.00
#
_symmetry.space_group_name_H-M   'P 1'
#
loop_
_entity.id
_entity.type
_entity.pdbx_description
1 polymer ?
#
loop_
_entity_poly.entity_id
_entity_poly.type
_entity_poly.pdbx_seq_one_letter_code
_entity_poly.pdbx_strand_id
1 'polypeptide(L)'
;MGFRCFFRCSGLESVTLPEGITLLPSNCFESCSSLVSVNLPGSILSLGSDCFISCTSLSSITLPEGLEMISGRCFYRCTSLTSIKLPRSLNYIGGSCFANCSYLTDVTCQWDTPAGVDADTDIFENIYTECRLHVPVGSTSVYMSTEPWSAFKYVIEADGEVVDPVRCATPVITYGDNGLVFSCETEGAEYHYSITASDAVKDGFSADGRIPLGASYVISVYASAAGCVNSDVAKATLCFIDAELNTSGISLTGQRGVVVSTSRGSVTISGLADGEQATLYSLGGMALSSGKAVGGSVTLNAGSAAGVAVVKIGGSSIKVMLDD
;
A
#
# COMPACT_ATOMS: atom_id res chain seq x y z
N MET A 1 4.42 -5.92 43.83
CA MET A 1 4.01 -4.52 43.49
C MET A 1 2.52 -4.35 43.77
N GLY A 2 2.03 -3.14 44.04
CA GLY A 2 0.63 -2.88 44.39
C GLY A 2 -0.22 -2.34 43.23
N PHE A 3 -1.55 -2.42 43.34
CA PHE A 3 -2.50 -1.81 42.41
C PHE A 3 -2.17 -0.33 42.16
N ARG A 4 -2.20 0.12 40.89
CA ARG A 4 -1.92 1.52 40.50
C ARG A 4 -0.56 2.08 40.91
N CYS A 5 0.46 1.23 41.05
CA CYS A 5 1.79 1.60 41.57
C CYS A 5 2.43 2.85 40.93
N PHE A 6 2.28 3.02 39.62
CA PHE A 6 2.77 4.15 38.81
C PHE A 6 1.64 4.83 38.02
N PHE A 7 0.39 4.74 38.50
CA PHE A 7 -0.76 5.33 37.81
C PHE A 7 -0.56 6.84 37.59
N ARG A 8 -0.67 7.25 36.31
CA ARG A 8 -0.50 8.64 35.84
C ARG A 8 0.86 9.26 36.14
N CYS A 9 1.92 8.45 36.24
CA CYS A 9 3.29 8.96 36.26
C CYS A 9 3.70 9.47 34.86
N SER A 10 3.15 10.60 34.41
CA SER A 10 3.32 11.13 33.06
C SER A 10 4.75 11.53 32.70
N GLY A 11 5.64 11.70 33.69
CA GLY A 11 7.08 11.93 33.49
C GLY A 11 7.95 10.68 33.56
N LEU A 12 7.36 9.48 33.75
CA LEU A 12 8.11 8.23 33.82
C LEU A 12 8.48 7.78 32.41
N GLU A 13 9.75 7.90 32.04
CA GLU A 13 10.25 7.51 30.72
C GLU A 13 10.69 6.03 30.65
N SER A 14 11.21 5.52 31.77
CA SER A 14 11.68 4.14 31.91
C SER A 14 11.51 3.65 33.35
N VAL A 15 11.43 2.34 33.52
CA VAL A 15 11.33 1.67 34.83
C VAL A 15 12.13 0.38 34.79
N THR A 16 12.88 0.12 35.86
CA THR A 16 13.50 -1.20 36.08
C THR A 16 12.66 -1.96 37.10
N LEU A 17 12.16 -3.13 36.71
CA LEU A 17 11.36 -3.98 37.57
C LEU A 17 12.27 -4.97 38.32
N PRO A 18 12.01 -5.25 39.60
CA PRO A 18 12.79 -6.23 40.34
C PRO A 18 12.50 -7.65 39.85
N GLU A 19 13.51 -8.53 39.88
CA GLU A 19 13.35 -9.96 39.61
C GLU A 19 12.42 -10.64 40.62
N GLY A 20 11.77 -11.73 40.20
CA GLY A 20 10.91 -12.55 41.07
C GLY A 20 9.48 -12.03 41.22
N ILE A 21 9.11 -10.92 40.57
CA ILE A 21 7.71 -10.54 40.42
C ILE A 21 7.03 -11.47 39.40
N THR A 22 5.85 -11.98 39.75
CA THR A 22 5.06 -12.88 38.90
C THR A 22 3.84 -12.24 38.27
N LEU A 23 3.43 -11.07 38.78
CA LEU A 23 2.24 -10.34 38.35
C LEU A 23 2.53 -8.84 38.30
N LEU A 24 2.20 -8.20 37.18
CA LEU A 24 1.96 -6.76 37.15
C LEU A 24 0.49 -6.50 37.48
N PRO A 25 0.17 -5.81 38.59
CA PRO A 25 -1.21 -5.62 39.01
C PRO A 25 -1.95 -4.63 38.11
N SER A 26 -3.27 -4.65 38.17
CA SER A 26 -4.12 -3.78 37.35
C SER A 26 -3.75 -2.30 37.49
N ASN A 27 -3.83 -1.60 36.36
CA ASN A 27 -3.58 -0.16 36.23
C ASN A 27 -2.18 0.28 36.70
N CYS A 28 -1.17 -0.60 36.81
CA CYS A 28 0.14 -0.24 37.38
C CYS A 28 0.82 0.92 36.64
N PHE A 29 0.78 0.94 35.31
CA PHE A 29 1.37 1.97 34.44
C PHE A 29 0.34 2.76 33.65
N GLU A 30 -0.93 2.74 34.06
CA GLU A 30 -1.98 3.48 33.37
C GLU A 30 -1.60 4.95 33.19
N SER A 31 -1.72 5.45 31.97
CA SER A 31 -1.45 6.83 31.59
C SER A 31 -0.03 7.33 31.92
N CYS A 32 0.96 6.44 31.96
CA CYS A 32 2.37 6.81 31.91
C CYS A 32 2.73 7.26 30.48
N SER A 33 2.28 8.45 30.08
CA SER A 33 2.31 8.91 28.69
C SER A 33 3.71 9.05 28.09
N SER A 34 4.75 9.22 28.91
CA SER A 34 6.15 9.32 28.46
C SER A 34 6.93 8.00 28.52
N LEU A 35 6.31 6.90 28.98
CA LEU A 35 6.98 5.61 29.12
C LEU A 35 7.25 5.02 27.74
N VAL A 36 8.53 4.92 27.36
CA VAL A 36 8.94 4.52 26.00
C VAL A 36 9.07 3.00 25.89
N SER A 37 9.57 2.35 26.94
CA SER A 37 9.79 0.90 27.00
C SER A 37 9.73 0.41 28.43
N VAL A 38 9.40 -0.87 28.60
CA VAL A 38 9.44 -1.58 29.89
C VAL A 38 10.06 -2.95 29.67
N ASN A 39 11.13 -3.23 30.42
CA ASN A 39 11.73 -4.55 30.47
C ASN A 39 10.98 -5.39 31.51
N LEU A 40 10.16 -6.33 31.03
CA LEU A 40 9.44 -7.27 31.90
C LEU A 40 10.40 -8.39 32.35
N PRO A 41 10.52 -8.66 33.67
CA PRO A 41 11.31 -9.79 34.16
C PRO A 41 10.76 -11.11 33.61
N GLY A 42 11.66 -12.07 33.37
CA GLY A 42 11.30 -13.39 32.85
C GLY A 42 10.34 -14.19 33.75
N SER A 43 10.24 -13.81 35.03
CA SER A 43 9.35 -14.42 36.03
C SER A 43 7.89 -13.96 35.95
N ILE A 44 7.56 -12.94 35.15
CA ILE A 44 6.19 -12.44 35.00
C ILE A 44 5.34 -13.50 34.28
N LEU A 45 4.27 -13.92 34.94
CA LEU A 45 3.27 -14.87 34.42
C LEU A 45 1.97 -14.17 34.01
N SER A 46 1.67 -12.99 34.56
CA SER A 46 0.44 -12.27 34.25
C SER A 46 0.58 -10.74 34.23
N LEU A 47 -0.16 -10.12 33.32
CA LEU A 47 -0.42 -8.69 33.25
C LEU A 47 -1.89 -8.42 33.63
N GLY A 48 -2.10 -7.57 34.63
CA GLY A 48 -3.42 -7.19 35.12
C GLY A 48 -4.15 -6.22 34.18
N SER A 49 -5.45 -6.04 34.43
CA SER A 49 -6.31 -5.21 33.56
C SER A 49 -5.81 -3.77 33.51
N ASP A 50 -5.96 -3.14 32.34
CA ASP A 50 -5.59 -1.73 32.14
C ASP A 50 -4.12 -1.39 32.48
N CYS A 51 -3.22 -2.38 32.59
CA CYS A 51 -1.88 -2.18 33.16
C CYS A 51 -1.08 -1.09 32.44
N PHE A 52 -1.14 -0.99 31.11
CA PHE A 52 -0.46 0.00 30.28
C PHE A 52 -1.42 0.90 29.51
N ILE A 53 -2.69 1.00 29.93
CA ILE A 53 -3.69 1.80 29.20
C ILE A 53 -3.20 3.24 28.98
N SER A 54 -3.30 3.74 27.75
CA SER A 54 -2.86 5.09 27.36
C SER A 54 -1.39 5.40 27.66
N CYS A 55 -0.49 4.40 27.67
CA CYS A 55 0.96 4.64 27.57
C CYS A 55 1.31 5.05 26.13
N THR A 56 0.97 6.27 25.75
CA THR A 56 0.99 6.73 24.35
C THR A 56 2.37 6.75 23.71
N SER A 57 3.46 6.80 24.48
CA SER A 57 4.84 6.75 23.99
C SER A 57 5.45 5.34 23.99
N LEU A 58 4.75 4.33 24.51
CA LEU A 58 5.26 2.95 24.61
C LEU A 58 5.37 2.38 23.19
N SER A 59 6.58 2.37 22.64
CA SER A 59 6.83 1.96 21.26
C SER A 59 7.20 0.49 21.12
N SER A 60 7.71 -0.10 22.20
CA SER A 60 8.10 -1.52 22.26
C SER A 60 7.91 -2.09 23.65
N ILE A 61 7.51 -3.35 23.70
CA ILE A 61 7.50 -4.16 24.92
C ILE A 61 7.82 -5.60 24.56
N THR A 62 8.74 -6.21 25.29
CA THR A 62 9.06 -7.64 25.13
C THR A 62 8.27 -8.43 26.16
N LEU A 63 7.38 -9.31 25.68
CA LEU A 63 6.64 -10.22 26.54
C LEU A 63 7.53 -11.43 26.91
N PRO A 64 7.60 -11.83 28.20
CA PRO A 64 8.35 -13.01 28.61
C PRO A 64 7.81 -14.30 27.98
N GLU A 65 8.70 -15.23 27.62
CA GLU A 65 8.33 -16.54 27.03
C GLU A 65 7.54 -17.46 28.00
N GLY A 66 7.45 -17.10 29.28
CA GLY A 66 6.62 -17.79 30.29
C GLY A 66 5.32 -17.06 30.63
N LEU A 67 4.98 -15.96 29.93
CA LEU A 67 3.77 -15.19 30.19
C LEU A 67 2.53 -16.01 29.83
N GLU A 68 1.61 -16.17 30.79
CA GLU A 68 0.41 -16.99 30.64
C GLU A 68 -0.84 -16.15 30.37
N MET A 69 -0.94 -14.94 30.95
CA MET A 69 -2.18 -14.16 30.90
C MET A 69 -1.95 -12.66 30.67
N ILE A 70 -2.69 -12.08 29.71
CA ILE A 70 -2.84 -10.64 29.53
C ILE A 70 -4.30 -10.27 29.74
N SER A 71 -4.59 -9.51 30.79
CA SER A 71 -5.97 -9.13 31.12
C SER A 71 -6.51 -8.03 30.20
N GLY A 72 -7.83 -7.80 30.24
CA GLY A 72 -8.52 -6.86 29.36
C GLY A 72 -7.94 -5.44 29.39
N ARG A 73 -7.94 -4.79 28.21
CA ARG A 73 -7.45 -3.42 27.96
C ARG A 73 -6.02 -3.15 28.42
N CYS A 74 -5.20 -4.18 28.62
CA CYS A 74 -3.84 -4.03 29.13
C CYS A 74 -3.00 -3.03 28.32
N PHE A 75 -3.09 -3.03 26.98
CA PHE A 75 -2.40 -2.09 26.08
C PHE A 75 -3.35 -1.14 25.35
N TYR A 76 -4.56 -0.93 25.86
CA TYR A 76 -5.57 -0.08 25.20
C TYR A 76 -5.03 1.34 24.99
N ARG A 77 -5.11 1.85 23.75
CA ARG A 77 -4.56 3.17 23.35
C ARG A 77 -3.04 3.35 23.58
N CYS A 78 -2.26 2.28 23.52
CA CYS A 78 -0.79 2.39 23.35
C CYS A 78 -0.47 2.81 21.91
N THR A 79 -0.73 4.07 21.57
CA THR A 79 -0.72 4.53 20.17
C THR A 79 0.63 4.37 19.49
N SER A 80 1.76 4.47 20.18
CA SER A 80 3.09 4.34 19.56
C SER A 80 3.58 2.89 19.40
N LEU A 81 2.86 1.89 19.94
CA LEU A 81 3.29 0.50 19.87
C LEU A 81 3.22 0.02 18.42
N THR A 82 4.36 -0.39 17.84
CA THR A 82 4.44 -0.76 16.43
C THR A 82 4.35 -2.26 16.17
N SER A 83 4.84 -3.07 17.12
CA SER A 83 4.80 -4.52 17.01
C SER A 83 4.60 -5.19 18.37
N ILE A 84 4.02 -6.39 18.35
CA ILE A 84 3.89 -7.23 19.54
C ILE A 84 4.11 -8.71 19.18
N LYS A 85 4.91 -9.40 20.00
CA LYS A 85 5.15 -10.85 19.91
C LYS A 85 4.42 -11.55 21.05
N LEU A 86 3.42 -12.36 20.71
CA LEU A 86 2.62 -13.15 21.63
C LEU A 86 3.32 -14.52 21.85
N PRO A 87 3.80 -14.80 23.09
CA PRO A 87 4.59 -15.98 23.36
C PRO A 87 3.74 -17.26 23.37
N ARG A 88 4.36 -18.41 23.07
CA ARG A 88 3.67 -19.71 22.99
C ARG A 88 2.98 -20.13 24.29
N SER A 89 3.47 -19.67 25.44
CA SER A 89 2.91 -19.95 26.78
C SER A 89 1.58 -19.23 27.05
N LEU A 90 1.26 -18.20 26.29
CA LEU A 90 0.12 -17.34 26.53
C LEU A 90 -1.18 -18.13 26.30
N ASN A 91 -2.12 -18.05 27.24
CA ASN A 91 -3.35 -18.84 27.25
C ASN A 91 -4.62 -17.98 27.40
N TYR A 92 -4.48 -16.67 27.63
CA TYR A 92 -5.59 -15.73 27.71
C TYR A 92 -5.16 -14.30 27.36
N ILE A 93 -5.92 -13.66 26.48
CA ILE A 93 -5.88 -12.24 26.13
C ILE A 93 -7.29 -11.70 26.33
N GLY A 94 -7.43 -10.77 27.28
CA GLY A 94 -8.71 -10.16 27.59
C GLY A 94 -9.16 -9.13 26.55
N GLY A 95 -10.44 -8.80 26.58
CA GLY A 95 -11.07 -7.88 25.64
C GLY A 95 -10.40 -6.53 25.48
N SER A 96 -10.39 -6.04 24.24
CA SER A 96 -9.84 -4.72 23.87
C SER A 96 -8.39 -4.51 24.31
N CYS A 97 -7.63 -5.59 24.50
CA CYS A 97 -6.26 -5.53 25.00
C CYS A 97 -5.38 -4.62 24.14
N PHE A 98 -5.52 -4.69 22.82
CA PHE A 98 -4.76 -3.88 21.86
C PHE A 98 -5.60 -2.84 21.15
N ALA A 99 -6.91 -2.72 21.44
CA ALA A 99 -7.78 -1.77 20.77
C ALA A 99 -7.21 -0.33 20.76
N ASN A 100 -7.33 0.34 19.62
CA ASN A 100 -6.82 1.69 19.35
C ASN A 100 -5.29 1.87 19.49
N CYS A 101 -4.48 0.81 19.34
CA CYS A 101 -3.04 0.94 19.08
C CYS A 101 -2.81 1.31 17.61
N SER A 102 -3.02 2.58 17.27
CA SER A 102 -3.13 3.05 15.87
C SER A 102 -1.86 2.88 15.01
N TYR A 103 -0.68 2.67 15.60
CA TYR A 103 0.56 2.39 14.86
C TYR A 103 0.98 0.91 14.93
N LEU A 104 0.14 0.01 15.48
CA LEU A 104 0.45 -1.41 15.55
C LEU A 104 0.32 -2.04 14.16
N THR A 105 1.45 -2.25 13.50
CA THR A 105 1.51 -2.81 12.14
C THR A 105 1.79 -4.31 12.12
N ASP A 106 2.32 -4.87 13.21
CA ASP A 106 2.75 -6.27 13.23
C ASP A 106 2.38 -6.99 14.54
N VAL A 107 1.64 -8.09 14.42
CA VAL A 107 1.34 -9.01 15.52
C VAL A 107 1.93 -10.36 15.17
N THR A 108 2.83 -10.89 16.00
CA THR A 108 3.40 -12.23 15.81
C THR A 108 2.84 -13.20 16.84
N CYS A 109 2.22 -14.28 16.38
CA CYS A 109 1.78 -15.40 17.21
C CYS A 109 2.74 -16.58 17.09
N GLN A 110 2.97 -17.29 18.21
CA GLN A 110 3.79 -18.51 18.23
C GLN A 110 2.96 -19.80 18.40
N TRP A 111 1.63 -19.72 18.34
CA TRP A 111 0.75 -20.87 18.48
C TRP A 111 0.44 -21.50 17.12
N ASP A 112 0.50 -22.82 17.04
CA ASP A 112 0.11 -23.57 15.84
C ASP A 112 -1.42 -23.51 15.61
N THR A 113 -2.18 -23.27 16.68
CA THR A 113 -3.63 -23.07 16.68
C THR A 113 -3.93 -21.84 17.52
N PRO A 114 -4.77 -20.89 17.05
CA PRO A 114 -5.12 -19.71 17.82
C PRO A 114 -5.72 -20.12 19.17
N ALA A 115 -5.02 -19.78 20.24
CA ALA A 115 -5.44 -20.06 21.61
C ALA A 115 -5.60 -18.74 22.37
N GLY A 116 -6.36 -18.81 23.46
CA GLY A 116 -6.29 -17.79 24.50
C GLY A 116 -6.81 -16.42 24.14
N VAL A 117 -8.03 -16.36 23.64
CA VAL A 117 -8.76 -15.11 23.40
C VAL A 117 -10.09 -15.14 24.14
N ASP A 118 -10.43 -14.01 24.75
CA ASP A 118 -11.79 -13.75 25.22
C ASP A 118 -12.71 -13.55 24.02
N ALA A 119 -13.45 -14.61 23.66
CA ALA A 119 -14.27 -14.65 22.44
C ALA A 119 -15.41 -13.60 22.41
N ASP A 120 -15.74 -13.01 23.56
CA ASP A 120 -16.86 -12.08 23.70
C ASP A 120 -16.49 -10.61 23.42
N THR A 121 -15.22 -10.32 23.07
CA THR A 121 -14.73 -8.95 22.93
C THR A 121 -13.67 -8.75 21.85
N ASP A 122 -13.74 -7.62 21.15
CA ASP A 122 -12.78 -7.26 20.10
C ASP A 122 -11.42 -6.89 20.71
N ILE A 123 -10.40 -7.72 20.49
CA ILE A 123 -9.05 -7.56 21.04
C ILE A 123 -8.26 -6.48 20.28
N PHE A 124 -8.47 -6.37 18.97
CA PHE A 124 -7.70 -5.52 18.05
C PHE A 124 -8.59 -4.49 17.34
N GLU A 125 -9.61 -3.97 18.03
CA GLU A 125 -10.51 -2.95 17.50
C GLU A 125 -9.72 -1.79 16.88
N ASN A 126 -10.07 -1.43 15.63
CA ASN A 126 -9.42 -0.42 14.80
C ASN A 126 -7.97 -0.72 14.35
N ILE A 127 -7.57 -1.99 14.29
CA ILE A 127 -6.20 -2.40 13.88
C ILE A 127 -6.17 -3.33 12.65
N TYR A 128 -7.21 -4.15 12.45
CA TYR A 128 -7.20 -5.28 11.51
C TYR A 128 -6.84 -4.97 10.05
N THR A 129 -7.09 -3.76 9.55
CA THR A 129 -7.00 -3.45 8.11
C THR A 129 -5.59 -3.22 7.60
N GLU A 130 -4.69 -2.73 8.47
CA GLU A 130 -3.31 -2.40 8.12
C GLU A 130 -2.28 -3.27 8.87
N CYS A 131 -2.74 -4.02 9.87
CA CYS A 131 -1.88 -4.89 10.68
C CYS A 131 -1.64 -6.24 10.01
N ARG A 132 -0.40 -6.71 10.07
CA ARG A 132 0.05 -8.02 9.61
C ARG A 132 0.07 -8.99 10.78
N LEU A 133 -0.65 -10.09 10.62
CA LEU A 133 -0.64 -11.21 11.56
C LEU A 133 0.35 -12.26 11.08
N HIS A 134 1.46 -12.40 11.79
CA HIS A 134 2.48 -13.40 11.55
C HIS A 134 2.18 -14.65 12.38
N VAL A 135 2.07 -15.82 11.75
CA VAL A 135 1.68 -17.08 12.38
C VAL A 135 2.65 -18.21 12.02
N PRO A 136 2.72 -19.32 12.77
CA PRO A 136 3.58 -20.44 12.41
C PRO A 136 3.28 -21.03 11.02
N VAL A 137 4.31 -21.61 10.39
CA VAL A 137 4.18 -22.28 9.09
C VAL A 137 3.12 -23.39 9.19
N GLY A 138 2.17 -23.39 8.25
CA GLY A 138 1.06 -24.35 8.20
C GLY A 138 -0.14 -24.03 9.09
N SER A 139 -0.15 -22.92 9.84
CA SER A 139 -1.29 -22.54 10.71
C SER A 139 -2.27 -21.54 10.07
N THR A 140 -1.94 -20.97 8.91
CA THR A 140 -2.73 -19.90 8.25
C THR A 140 -4.22 -20.20 8.14
N SER A 141 -4.59 -21.38 7.66
CA SER A 141 -6.00 -21.77 7.46
C SER A 141 -6.80 -21.76 8.77
N VAL A 142 -6.16 -22.12 9.89
CA VAL A 142 -6.81 -22.15 11.21
C VAL A 142 -7.03 -20.73 11.70
N TYR A 143 -6.03 -19.85 11.55
CA TYR A 143 -6.16 -18.43 11.90
C TYR A 143 -7.22 -17.70 11.07
N MET A 144 -7.28 -17.94 9.76
CA MET A 144 -8.26 -17.33 8.87
C MET A 144 -9.70 -17.81 9.09
N SER A 145 -9.91 -18.87 9.90
CA SER A 145 -11.23 -19.42 10.19
C SER A 145 -11.66 -19.26 11.65
N THR A 146 -10.82 -18.63 12.48
CA THR A 146 -11.04 -18.51 13.93
C THR A 146 -11.13 -17.03 14.33
N GLU A 147 -12.28 -16.61 14.83
CA GLU A 147 -12.43 -15.26 15.40
C GLU A 147 -11.59 -15.10 16.69
N PRO A 148 -11.03 -13.91 16.98
CA PRO A 148 -11.06 -12.69 16.16
C PRO A 148 -9.96 -12.64 15.07
N TRP A 149 -9.17 -13.70 14.93
CA TRP A 149 -8.01 -13.74 14.05
C TRP A 149 -8.36 -13.70 12.56
N SER A 150 -9.52 -14.23 12.19
CA SER A 150 -10.10 -14.16 10.85
C SER A 150 -10.38 -12.74 10.37
N ALA A 151 -10.44 -11.75 11.28
CA ALA A 151 -10.64 -10.35 10.92
C ALA A 151 -9.37 -9.70 10.34
N PHE A 152 -8.18 -10.27 10.55
CA PHE A 152 -6.93 -9.73 9.97
C PHE A 152 -6.93 -9.88 8.45
N LYS A 153 -6.68 -8.77 7.74
CA LYS A 153 -6.59 -8.77 6.28
C LYS A 153 -5.34 -9.48 5.76
N TYR A 154 -4.24 -9.40 6.50
CA TYR A 154 -2.95 -9.96 6.09
C TYR A 154 -2.49 -10.98 7.14
N VAL A 155 -2.58 -12.27 6.81
CA VAL A 155 -2.04 -13.37 7.62
C VAL A 155 -0.87 -13.99 6.87
N ILE A 156 0.31 -14.00 7.50
CA ILE A 156 1.60 -14.34 6.90
C ILE A 156 2.23 -15.47 7.71
N GLU A 157 2.77 -16.48 7.04
CA GLU A 157 3.55 -17.52 7.72
C GLU A 157 4.93 -16.97 8.05
N ALA A 158 5.34 -17.11 9.30
CA ALA A 158 6.64 -16.66 9.78
C ALA A 158 7.64 -17.81 9.74
N ASP A 159 8.31 -17.99 8.61
CA ASP A 159 9.52 -18.80 8.46
C ASP A 159 10.77 -17.99 8.84
N GLY A 160 10.88 -17.60 10.12
CA GLY A 160 12.16 -17.25 10.76
C GLY A 160 12.97 -16.05 10.22
N GLU A 161 12.62 -15.44 9.09
CA GLU A 161 13.18 -14.18 8.61
C GLU A 161 12.07 -13.24 8.13
N VAL A 162 12.14 -12.00 8.59
CA VAL A 162 11.27 -10.90 8.18
C VAL A 162 11.58 -10.58 6.72
N VAL A 163 10.79 -11.10 5.79
CA VAL A 163 10.79 -10.64 4.40
C VAL A 163 9.63 -9.66 4.26
N ASP A 164 9.94 -8.38 4.01
CA ASP A 164 8.94 -7.40 3.61
C ASP A 164 8.09 -8.01 2.49
N PRO A 165 6.74 -7.96 2.58
CA PRO A 165 5.91 -8.62 1.59
C PRO A 165 6.24 -8.06 0.21
N VAL A 166 6.63 -8.94 -0.70
CA VAL A 166 7.04 -8.58 -2.05
C VAL A 166 5.88 -7.85 -2.71
N ARG A 167 6.08 -6.58 -3.07
CA ARG A 167 5.08 -5.79 -3.78
C ARG A 167 5.08 -6.23 -5.23
N CYS A 168 3.89 -6.39 -5.81
CA CYS A 168 3.77 -6.61 -7.26
C CYS A 168 4.44 -5.45 -8.01
N ALA A 169 5.17 -5.75 -9.08
CA ALA A 169 5.70 -4.76 -9.98
C ALA A 169 4.56 -3.94 -10.60
N THR A 170 4.76 -2.62 -10.69
CA THR A 170 3.78 -1.72 -11.31
C THR A 170 3.56 -2.09 -12.78
N PRO A 171 2.30 -2.31 -13.22
CA PRO A 171 2.03 -2.70 -14.59
C PRO A 171 2.46 -1.67 -15.62
N VAL A 172 2.90 -2.15 -16.77
CA VAL A 172 3.09 -1.37 -17.98
C VAL A 172 1.80 -1.45 -18.80
N ILE A 173 1.32 -0.29 -19.25
CA ILE A 173 0.15 -0.18 -20.13
C ILE A 173 0.67 0.09 -21.54
N THR A 174 0.31 -0.78 -22.49
CA THR A 174 0.67 -0.61 -23.90
C THR A 174 -0.54 -0.82 -24.82
N TYR A 175 -0.41 -0.39 -26.07
CA TYR A 175 -1.38 -0.67 -27.13
C TYR A 175 -0.74 -1.55 -28.20
N GLY A 176 -1.33 -2.72 -28.45
CA GLY A 176 -0.85 -3.72 -29.41
C GLY A 176 -1.99 -4.66 -29.81
N ASP A 177 -1.90 -5.29 -30.99
CA ASP A 177 -2.92 -6.22 -31.51
C ASP A 177 -4.36 -5.69 -31.48
N ASN A 178 -4.53 -4.39 -31.78
CA ASN A 178 -5.82 -3.67 -31.72
C ASN A 178 -6.48 -3.63 -30.32
N GLY A 179 -5.71 -3.76 -29.24
CA GLY A 179 -6.22 -3.74 -27.86
C GLY A 179 -5.25 -3.14 -26.84
N LEU A 180 -5.77 -2.92 -25.62
CA LEU A 180 -4.93 -2.61 -24.45
C LEU A 180 -4.26 -3.89 -23.96
N VAL A 181 -2.97 -3.80 -23.69
CA VAL A 181 -2.16 -4.89 -23.15
C VAL A 181 -1.56 -4.41 -21.83
N PHE A 182 -1.81 -5.18 -20.77
CA PHE A 182 -1.21 -5.01 -19.45
C PHE A 182 -0.16 -6.08 -19.22
N SER A 183 1.00 -5.68 -18.71
CA SER A 183 2.06 -6.61 -18.33
C SER A 183 2.79 -6.12 -17.09
N CYS A 184 3.29 -7.03 -16.26
CA CYS A 184 4.24 -6.71 -15.20
C CYS A 184 5.21 -7.88 -14.98
N GLU A 185 6.27 -7.64 -14.20
CA GLU A 185 7.30 -8.65 -13.91
C GLU A 185 6.87 -9.67 -12.82
N THR A 186 5.71 -9.47 -12.19
CA THR A 186 5.22 -10.35 -11.13
C THR A 186 4.57 -11.60 -11.72
N GLU A 187 5.11 -12.77 -11.38
CA GLU A 187 4.57 -14.05 -11.81
C GLU A 187 3.15 -14.27 -11.27
N GLY A 188 2.24 -14.74 -12.13
CA GLY A 188 0.84 -14.96 -11.75
C GLY A 188 0.02 -13.69 -11.53
N ALA A 189 0.50 -12.53 -11.98
CA ALA A 189 -0.21 -11.27 -11.80
C ALA A 189 -1.58 -11.26 -12.49
N GLU A 190 -2.58 -10.81 -11.73
CA GLU A 190 -3.91 -10.44 -12.19
C GLU A 190 -4.04 -8.91 -12.24
N TYR A 191 -4.76 -8.39 -13.23
CA TYR A 191 -4.84 -6.95 -13.50
C TYR A 191 -6.23 -6.40 -13.20
N HIS A 192 -6.28 -5.41 -12.32
CA HIS A 192 -7.51 -4.70 -11.95
C HIS A 192 -7.46 -3.31 -12.56
N TYR A 193 -8.38 -3.01 -13.49
CA TYR A 193 -8.33 -1.78 -14.27
C TYR A 193 -9.65 -0.98 -14.25
N SER A 194 -9.51 0.33 -14.43
CA SER A 194 -10.61 1.26 -14.68
C SER A 194 -10.29 2.11 -15.90
N ILE A 195 -11.29 2.33 -16.75
CA ILE A 195 -11.20 3.16 -17.96
C ILE A 195 -12.28 4.21 -17.87
N THR A 196 -11.88 5.48 -17.82
CA THR A 196 -12.80 6.62 -17.80
C THR A 196 -12.58 7.47 -19.02
N ALA A 197 -13.66 7.96 -19.65
CA ALA A 197 -13.56 8.88 -20.78
C ALA A 197 -13.41 10.31 -20.25
N SER A 198 -12.33 10.99 -20.61
CA SER A 198 -12.10 12.39 -20.24
C SER A 198 -12.78 13.38 -21.20
N ASP A 199 -13.01 12.99 -22.45
CA ASP A 199 -13.40 13.93 -23.52
C ASP A 199 -14.88 13.90 -23.91
N ALA A 200 -15.77 14.14 -22.94
CA ALA A 200 -17.14 14.53 -23.27
C ALA A 200 -17.18 16.04 -23.56
N VAL A 201 -16.80 16.46 -24.78
CA VAL A 201 -17.04 17.84 -25.23
C VAL A 201 -18.55 18.03 -25.35
N LYS A 202 -19.19 18.65 -24.36
CA LYS A 202 -20.66 18.77 -24.35
C LYS A 202 -21.21 19.96 -25.15
N ASP A 203 -20.44 21.04 -25.36
CA ASP A 203 -20.85 22.22 -26.17
C ASP A 203 -19.65 23.15 -26.51
N GLY A 204 -19.21 23.27 -27.78
CA GLY A 204 -18.10 24.19 -28.16
C GLY A 204 -17.99 24.55 -29.66
N PHE A 205 -17.42 25.72 -29.98
CA PHE A 205 -17.21 26.25 -31.34
C PHE A 205 -15.76 26.79 -31.51
N SER A 206 -15.14 26.66 -32.69
CA SER A 206 -13.84 27.27 -33.07
C SER A 206 -13.91 27.95 -34.41
N ALA A 207 -13.26 29.11 -34.46
CA ALA A 207 -13.13 29.97 -35.63
C ALA A 207 -11.78 29.85 -36.37
N ASP A 208 -10.77 29.18 -35.80
CA ASP A 208 -9.43 28.99 -36.41
C ASP A 208 -9.20 27.55 -36.90
N GLY A 209 -10.24 26.71 -36.84
CA GLY A 209 -10.23 25.34 -37.33
C GLY A 209 -9.59 24.32 -36.38
N ARG A 210 -9.26 24.70 -35.14
CA ARG A 210 -8.75 23.79 -34.10
C ARG A 210 -9.80 23.63 -32.99
N ILE A 211 -10.43 22.45 -32.91
CA ILE A 211 -11.31 22.02 -31.80
C ILE A 211 -10.91 20.61 -31.36
N PRO A 212 -10.86 20.33 -30.06
CA PRO A 212 -9.96 19.34 -29.48
C PRO A 212 -10.61 17.97 -29.24
N LEU A 213 -9.76 16.95 -29.46
CA LEU A 213 -9.70 15.55 -29.03
C LEU A 213 -10.99 14.73 -28.86
N GLY A 214 -11.11 13.71 -29.73
CA GLY A 214 -12.11 12.66 -29.66
C GLY A 214 -11.69 11.55 -28.71
N ALA A 215 -12.42 11.42 -27.61
CA ALA A 215 -12.36 10.36 -26.62
C ALA A 215 -10.93 9.91 -26.25
N SER A 216 -10.20 10.74 -25.50
CA SER A 216 -9.14 10.21 -24.65
C SER A 216 -9.75 9.43 -23.50
N TYR A 217 -9.15 8.28 -23.21
CA TYR A 217 -9.52 7.45 -22.07
C TYR A 217 -8.37 7.47 -21.07
N VAL A 218 -8.67 7.82 -19.82
CA VAL A 218 -7.76 7.66 -18.71
C VAL A 218 -7.87 6.24 -18.21
N ILE A 219 -6.76 5.52 -18.29
CA ILE A 219 -6.63 4.13 -17.85
C ILE A 219 -5.88 4.16 -16.52
N SER A 220 -6.40 3.43 -15.53
CA SER A 220 -5.69 3.12 -14.29
C SER A 220 -5.68 1.62 -14.08
N VAL A 221 -4.54 1.03 -13.77
CA VAL A 221 -4.39 -0.41 -13.51
C VAL A 221 -3.43 -0.66 -12.36
N TYR A 222 -3.71 -1.68 -11.55
CA TYR A 222 -2.76 -2.24 -10.59
C TYR A 222 -2.74 -3.77 -10.72
N ALA A 223 -1.62 -4.39 -10.35
CA ALA A 223 -1.47 -5.83 -10.29
C ALA A 223 -1.68 -6.37 -8.87
N SER A 224 -2.25 -7.56 -8.79
CA SER A 224 -2.31 -8.40 -7.59
C SER A 224 -1.77 -9.79 -7.89
N ALA A 225 -1.12 -10.43 -6.93
CA ALA A 225 -0.69 -11.83 -6.99
C ALA A 225 -0.77 -12.47 -5.61
N ALA A 226 -0.96 -13.79 -5.56
CA ALA A 226 -1.01 -14.51 -4.29
C ALA A 226 0.30 -14.30 -3.49
N GLY A 227 0.16 -13.98 -2.19
CA GLY A 227 1.31 -13.72 -1.31
C GLY A 227 2.01 -12.37 -1.51
N CYS A 228 1.51 -11.51 -2.41
CA CYS A 228 2.10 -10.20 -2.68
C CYS A 228 1.18 -9.04 -2.25
N VAL A 229 1.76 -7.88 -1.92
CA VAL A 229 1.01 -6.63 -1.82
C VAL A 229 0.72 -6.10 -3.22
N ASN A 230 -0.46 -5.50 -3.43
CA ASN A 230 -0.83 -4.88 -4.70
C ASN A 230 0.24 -3.86 -5.16
N SER A 231 0.45 -3.79 -6.48
CA SER A 231 1.36 -2.80 -7.05
C SER A 231 0.89 -1.37 -6.82
N ASP A 232 1.76 -0.40 -7.08
CA ASP A 232 1.30 0.97 -7.30
C ASP A 232 0.38 1.02 -8.55
N VAL A 233 -0.45 2.06 -8.62
CA VAL A 233 -1.37 2.25 -9.75
C VAL A 233 -0.62 2.87 -10.93
N ALA A 234 -0.53 2.15 -12.03
CA ALA A 234 -0.10 2.69 -13.30
C ALA A 234 -1.24 3.49 -13.95
N LYS A 235 -0.90 4.64 -14.53
CA LYS A 235 -1.85 5.48 -15.28
C LYS A 235 -1.35 5.72 -16.69
N ALA A 236 -2.26 5.75 -17.65
CA ALA A 236 -1.97 6.15 -19.02
C ALA A 236 -3.19 6.76 -19.69
N THR A 237 -2.96 7.46 -20.79
CA THR A 237 -4.01 8.01 -21.65
C THR A 237 -4.01 7.27 -22.97
N LEU A 238 -5.12 6.64 -23.32
CA LEU A 238 -5.37 6.11 -24.66
C LEU A 238 -5.95 7.23 -25.53
N CYS A 239 -5.33 7.48 -26.68
CA CYS A 239 -5.80 8.41 -27.69
C CYS A 239 -5.95 7.70 -29.03
N PHE A 240 -6.82 8.20 -29.90
CA PHE A 240 -6.91 7.74 -31.28
C PHE A 240 -6.29 8.77 -32.23
N ILE A 241 -5.41 8.32 -33.11
CA ILE A 241 -4.78 9.13 -34.16
C ILE A 241 -5.12 8.57 -35.54
N ASP A 242 -5.05 9.41 -36.56
CA ASP A 242 -5.31 8.99 -37.94
C ASP A 242 -4.23 8.01 -38.39
N ALA A 243 -4.65 6.89 -38.99
CA ALA A 243 -3.78 5.77 -39.36
C ALA A 243 -2.95 6.04 -40.63
N GLU A 244 -3.30 7.04 -41.45
CA GLU A 244 -2.56 7.37 -42.68
C GLU A 244 -1.63 8.57 -42.49
N LEU A 245 -0.32 8.28 -42.49
CA LEU A 245 0.73 9.29 -42.56
C LEU A 245 0.88 9.78 -44.02
N ASN A 246 -0.06 10.63 -44.43
CA ASN A 246 0.05 11.62 -45.51
C ASN A 246 0.19 11.10 -46.97
N THR A 247 -0.87 11.18 -47.77
CA THR A 247 -0.80 11.66 -49.18
C THR A 247 -2.16 12.19 -49.63
N SER A 248 -2.22 13.47 -50.04
CA SER A 248 -3.25 14.12 -50.87
C SER A 248 -4.50 13.31 -51.27
N GLY A 249 -5.67 13.75 -50.80
CA GLY A 249 -6.99 13.19 -51.14
C GLY A 249 -7.57 12.39 -49.99
N ILE A 250 -8.61 12.93 -49.36
CA ILE A 250 -9.19 12.49 -48.09
C ILE A 250 -9.50 10.97 -48.07
N SER A 251 -8.92 10.26 -47.10
CA SER A 251 -9.41 8.98 -46.58
C SER A 251 -9.40 9.04 -45.04
N LEU A 252 -10.58 9.03 -44.43
CA LEU A 252 -10.82 9.24 -42.99
C LEU A 252 -11.19 7.93 -42.25
N THR A 253 -10.76 6.77 -42.72
CA THR A 253 -11.37 5.49 -42.28
C THR A 253 -10.52 4.58 -41.39
N GLY A 254 -9.30 4.97 -41.02
CA GLY A 254 -8.51 4.24 -40.03
C GLY A 254 -8.14 5.14 -38.86
N GLN A 255 -8.73 4.91 -37.67
CA GLN A 255 -8.18 5.42 -36.41
C GLN A 255 -7.32 4.33 -35.78
N ARG A 256 -6.14 4.70 -35.28
CA ARG A 256 -5.21 3.83 -34.54
C ARG A 256 -5.11 4.31 -33.11
N GLY A 257 -5.24 3.39 -32.16
CA GLY A 257 -5.01 3.67 -30.75
C GLY A 257 -3.52 3.86 -30.47
N VAL A 258 -3.19 4.89 -29.69
CA VAL A 258 -1.87 5.07 -29.07
C VAL A 258 -2.05 5.27 -27.58
N VAL A 259 -1.23 4.57 -26.80
CA VAL A 259 -1.19 4.76 -25.34
C VAL A 259 0.00 5.63 -25.01
N VAL A 260 -0.27 6.70 -24.26
CA VAL A 260 0.74 7.62 -23.76
C VAL A 260 0.81 7.51 -22.25
N SER A 261 1.99 7.21 -21.73
CA SER A 261 2.28 7.13 -20.29
C SER A 261 3.43 8.05 -19.92
N THR A 262 3.37 8.56 -18.69
CA THR A 262 4.35 9.49 -18.13
C THR A 262 4.98 8.90 -16.88
N SER A 263 6.28 9.08 -16.72
CA SER A 263 7.00 8.65 -15.52
C SER A 263 8.29 9.43 -15.37
N ARG A 264 8.47 10.12 -14.24
CA ARG A 264 9.72 10.81 -13.84
C ARG A 264 10.33 11.66 -14.98
N GLY A 265 9.52 12.55 -15.55
CA GLY A 265 9.94 13.41 -16.66
C GLY A 265 10.17 12.70 -18.01
N SER A 266 9.77 11.44 -18.16
CA SER A 266 9.77 10.73 -19.44
C SER A 266 8.34 10.50 -19.94
N VAL A 267 8.17 10.54 -21.27
CA VAL A 267 6.92 10.25 -21.97
C VAL A 267 7.14 9.03 -22.85
N THR A 268 6.40 7.96 -22.61
CA THR A 268 6.43 6.75 -23.43
C THR A 268 5.15 6.68 -24.26
N ILE A 269 5.31 6.35 -25.54
CA ILE A 269 4.22 6.24 -26.51
C ILE A 269 4.29 4.84 -27.13
N SER A 270 3.19 4.11 -27.10
CA SER A 270 3.05 2.78 -27.73
C SER A 270 1.88 2.75 -28.72
N GLY A 271 1.87 1.78 -29.63
CA GLY A 271 0.92 1.70 -30.74
C GLY A 271 1.41 2.43 -32.00
N LEU A 272 2.71 2.71 -32.11
CA LEU A 272 3.33 3.35 -33.29
C LEU A 272 3.78 2.30 -34.30
N ALA A 273 3.99 2.72 -35.55
CA ALA A 273 4.66 1.90 -36.55
C ALA A 273 6.18 1.98 -36.36
N ASP A 274 6.91 0.90 -36.64
CA ASP A 274 8.37 0.92 -36.53
C ASP A 274 9.00 1.99 -37.45
N GLY A 275 9.91 2.77 -36.88
CA GLY A 275 10.56 3.91 -37.55
C GLY A 275 9.73 5.21 -37.57
N GLU A 276 8.50 5.20 -37.07
CA GLU A 276 7.65 6.39 -36.95
C GLU A 276 8.24 7.39 -35.96
N GLN A 277 8.28 8.67 -36.35
CA GLN A 277 8.88 9.73 -35.53
C GLN A 277 7.85 10.36 -34.59
N ALA A 278 8.22 10.46 -33.30
CA ALA A 278 7.52 11.26 -32.31
C ALA A 278 8.44 12.35 -31.77
N THR A 279 7.91 13.55 -31.59
CA THR A 279 8.64 14.70 -31.06
C THR A 279 7.87 15.33 -29.91
N LEU A 280 8.55 15.54 -28.79
CA LEU A 280 8.03 16.19 -27.60
C LEU A 280 8.37 17.69 -27.64
N TYR A 281 7.39 18.54 -27.37
CA TYR A 281 7.51 19.99 -27.33
C TYR A 281 7.03 20.54 -25.98
N SER A 282 7.65 21.64 -25.54
CA SER A 282 7.11 22.46 -24.46
C SER A 282 5.86 23.23 -24.90
N LEU A 283 5.08 23.76 -23.96
CA LEU A 283 3.95 24.65 -24.24
C LEU A 283 4.34 25.88 -25.10
N GLY A 284 5.59 26.35 -24.99
CA GLY A 284 6.13 27.45 -25.78
C GLY A 284 6.52 27.05 -27.22
N GLY A 285 6.29 25.80 -27.62
CA GLY A 285 6.61 25.28 -28.95
C GLY A 285 8.08 24.90 -29.15
N MET A 286 8.90 24.90 -28.09
CA MET A 286 10.30 24.47 -28.16
C MET A 286 10.37 22.95 -28.16
N ALA A 287 11.08 22.35 -29.13
CA ALA A 287 11.32 20.92 -29.14
C ALA A 287 12.21 20.52 -27.95
N LEU A 288 11.75 19.56 -27.15
CA LEU A 288 12.45 19.03 -25.98
C LEU A 288 13.26 17.78 -26.36
N SER A 289 12.61 16.83 -27.03
CA SER A 289 13.25 15.60 -27.50
C SER A 289 12.49 15.00 -28.69
N SER A 290 13.16 14.13 -29.45
CA SER A 290 12.54 13.40 -30.57
C SER A 290 13.13 12.01 -30.68
N GLY A 291 12.35 11.05 -31.14
CA GLY A 291 12.78 9.67 -31.32
C GLY A 291 11.98 8.97 -32.42
N LYS A 292 12.50 7.83 -32.87
CA LYS A 292 11.78 6.91 -33.75
C LYS A 292 11.33 5.69 -32.96
N ALA A 293 10.14 5.19 -33.27
CA ALA A 293 9.63 4.00 -32.64
C ALA A 293 10.45 2.75 -33.02
N VAL A 294 10.70 1.91 -32.03
CA VAL A 294 11.35 0.60 -32.16
C VAL A 294 10.50 -0.42 -31.41
N GLY A 295 10.06 -1.48 -32.10
CA GLY A 295 9.09 -2.42 -31.54
C GLY A 295 7.74 -1.76 -31.25
N GLY A 296 7.33 -0.78 -32.07
CA GLY A 296 6.07 -0.05 -31.95
C GLY A 296 5.97 0.94 -30.78
N SER A 297 7.10 1.24 -30.11
CA SER A 297 7.14 2.17 -28.98
C SER A 297 8.32 3.15 -29.05
N VAL A 298 8.17 4.32 -28.44
CA VAL A 298 9.23 5.32 -28.27
C VAL A 298 9.13 5.99 -26.91
N THR A 299 10.27 6.22 -26.26
CA THR A 299 10.37 7.00 -25.03
C THR A 299 11.11 8.30 -25.29
N LEU A 300 10.49 9.41 -24.88
CA LEU A 300 10.96 10.78 -25.07
C LEU A 300 11.21 11.42 -23.70
N ASN A 301 12.38 12.02 -23.50
CA ASN A 301 12.72 12.68 -22.24
C ASN A 301 12.26 14.15 -22.26
N ALA A 302 11.52 14.59 -21.25
CA ALA A 302 11.09 15.97 -21.08
C ALA A 302 12.10 16.83 -20.30
N GLY A 303 13.16 16.24 -19.75
CA GLY A 303 14.14 16.91 -18.89
C GLY A 303 13.52 17.31 -17.55
N SER A 304 13.89 18.48 -17.04
CA SER A 304 13.30 19.06 -15.81
C SER A 304 12.03 19.88 -16.10
N ALA A 305 11.39 19.68 -17.26
CA ALA A 305 10.17 20.40 -17.61
C ALA A 305 8.99 19.80 -16.82
N ALA A 306 8.50 20.54 -15.83
CA ALA A 306 7.26 20.23 -15.13
C ALA A 306 6.04 20.85 -15.85
N GLY A 307 4.90 20.17 -15.84
CA GLY A 307 3.64 20.68 -16.37
C GLY A 307 3.19 20.06 -17.70
N VAL A 308 2.46 20.82 -18.52
CA VAL A 308 1.88 20.28 -19.77
C VAL A 308 2.91 20.32 -20.90
N ALA A 309 3.01 19.24 -21.68
CA ALA A 309 3.79 19.16 -22.91
C ALA A 309 2.91 18.73 -24.09
N VAL A 310 3.44 18.89 -25.31
CA VAL A 310 2.77 18.50 -26.55
C VAL A 310 3.60 17.46 -27.27
N VAL A 311 3.03 16.28 -27.48
CA VAL A 311 3.61 15.24 -28.31
C VAL A 311 3.07 15.39 -29.72
N LYS A 312 3.96 15.44 -30.71
CA LYS A 312 3.61 15.38 -32.13
C LYS A 312 3.98 14.03 -32.72
N ILE A 313 2.99 13.38 -33.33
CA ILE A 313 3.13 12.11 -34.04
C ILE A 313 2.57 12.35 -35.45
N GLY A 314 3.44 12.38 -36.46
CA GLY A 314 3.04 12.77 -37.82
C GLY A 314 2.31 14.13 -37.85
N GLY A 315 1.06 14.14 -38.32
CA GLY A 315 0.19 15.32 -38.36
C GLY A 315 -0.58 15.62 -37.06
N SER A 316 -0.64 14.67 -36.12
CA SER A 316 -1.45 14.76 -34.90
C SER A 316 -0.66 15.35 -33.73
N SER A 317 -1.36 16.01 -32.81
CA SER A 317 -0.78 16.59 -31.59
C SER A 317 -1.59 16.18 -30.36
N ILE A 318 -0.91 15.67 -29.33
CA ILE A 318 -1.50 15.18 -28.09
C ILE A 318 -0.94 16.02 -26.93
N LYS A 319 -1.83 16.55 -26.08
CA LYS A 319 -1.40 17.21 -24.83
C LYS A 319 -1.21 16.16 -23.75
N VAL A 320 -0.08 16.22 -23.07
CA VAL A 320 0.27 15.32 -21.97
C VAL A 320 0.60 16.14 -20.73
N MET A 321 0.16 15.68 -19.57
CA MET A 321 0.60 16.22 -18.30
C MET A 321 1.83 15.43 -17.87
N LEU A 322 2.94 16.11 -17.63
CA LEU A 322 4.16 15.48 -17.13
C LEU A 322 4.04 15.37 -15.62
N ASP A 323 4.22 14.16 -15.09
CA ASP A 323 4.30 13.93 -13.65
C ASP A 323 5.67 14.38 -13.12
N ASP A 324 5.65 15.04 -11.96
CA ASP A 324 6.85 15.44 -11.21
C ASP A 324 7.63 14.23 -10.65
#